data_AF-A0A0C9YMB0-F1
#
_entry.id   AF-A0A0C9YMB0-F1
#
_cell.length_a   1.000
_cell.length_b   1.000
_cell.length_c   1.000
_cell.angle_alpha   90.00
_cell.angle_beta   90.00
_cell.angle_gamma   90.00
#
_symmetry.space_group_name_H-M   'P 1'
#
loop_
_entity.id
_entity.type
_entity.pdbx_description
1 polymer ?
#
loop_
_entity_poly.entity_id
_entity_poly.type
_entity_poly.pdbx_seq_one_letter_code
_entity_poly.pdbx_strand_id
1 'polypeptide(L)'
;MPGYTSTSSSSEIVPQGTISSEESHLSCLKLWAEKVATKFELQASQFSELSMFIELGKNLDTGDLRMRIWQLALSHKLLNGMEEIKAHSVNMKNAVELATTGIRSRFQLSADQTSQVLIISRDLIMQAGQTKYKALHVDVKV
;
A
#
# COMPACT_ATOMS: atom_id res chain seq x y z
N MET A 1 14.92 84.34 3.77
CA MET A 1 14.69 83.56 2.53
C MET A 1 16.02 83.07 2.00
N PRO A 2 16.39 81.82 2.31
CA PRO A 2 17.08 80.95 1.36
C PRO A 2 16.34 79.61 1.19
N GLY A 3 16.41 79.08 -0.02
CA GLY A 3 15.56 78.01 -0.55
C GLY A 3 15.83 76.59 -0.02
N TYR A 4 14.78 75.77 -0.14
CA TYR A 4 14.78 74.34 0.17
C TYR A 4 15.43 73.54 -0.96
N THR A 5 16.49 72.80 -0.64
CA THR A 5 16.93 71.64 -1.42
C THR A 5 16.31 70.38 -0.81
N SER A 6 15.26 69.87 -1.45
CA SER A 6 14.73 68.53 -1.19
C SER A 6 15.60 67.49 -1.89
N THR A 7 16.48 66.84 -1.15
CA THR A 7 17.00 65.52 -1.51
C THR A 7 16.22 64.47 -0.73
N SER A 8 15.03 64.12 -1.23
CA SER A 8 14.29 62.96 -0.76
C SER A 8 14.98 61.72 -1.30
N SER A 9 15.79 61.08 -0.45
CA SER A 9 16.28 59.73 -0.67
C SER A 9 15.07 58.80 -0.60
N SER A 10 14.52 58.44 -1.76
CA SER A 10 13.55 57.35 -1.86
C SER A 10 14.31 56.07 -1.60
N SER A 11 14.23 55.55 -0.37
CA SER A 11 14.61 54.17 -0.09
C SER A 11 13.74 53.27 -0.96
N GLU A 12 14.40 52.48 -1.83
CA GLU A 12 13.81 51.36 -2.52
C GLU A 12 13.14 50.44 -1.49
N ILE A 13 11.82 50.51 -1.41
CA ILE A 13 11.04 49.43 -0.82
C ILE A 13 11.07 48.32 -1.86
N VAL A 14 12.04 47.42 -1.71
CA VAL A 14 12.02 46.11 -2.37
C VAL A 14 10.67 45.47 -2.02
N PRO A 15 9.80 45.15 -2.99
CA PRO A 15 8.57 44.44 -2.68
C PRO A 15 8.98 43.01 -2.34
N GLN A 16 9.19 42.78 -1.04
CA GLN A 16 9.34 41.46 -0.49
C GLN A 16 7.98 40.78 -0.70
N GLY A 17 7.93 39.91 -1.71
CA GLY A 17 6.71 39.23 -2.14
C GLY A 17 6.02 38.62 -0.93
N THR A 18 4.85 39.16 -0.59
CA THR A 18 3.93 38.57 0.36
C THR A 18 3.54 37.21 -0.21
N ILE A 19 4.21 36.13 0.22
CA ILE A 19 3.73 34.77 -0.02
C ILE A 19 2.29 34.77 0.50
N SER A 20 1.33 34.58 -0.40
CA SER A 20 -0.08 34.58 -0.03
C SER A 20 -0.28 33.52 1.05
N SER A 21 -1.08 33.81 2.09
CA SER A 21 -1.43 32.84 3.12
C SER A 21 -1.96 31.52 2.53
N GLU A 22 -2.53 31.58 1.33
CA GLU A 22 -3.01 30.43 0.56
C GLU A 22 -1.87 29.55 0.00
N GLU A 23 -0.77 30.14 -0.47
CA GLU A 23 0.39 29.39 -0.97
C GLU A 23 1.08 28.63 0.17
N SER A 24 1.25 29.28 1.32
CA SER A 24 1.82 28.63 2.53
C SER A 24 0.97 27.45 3.01
N HIS A 25 -0.36 27.58 2.91
CA HIS A 25 -1.32 26.55 3.28
C HIS A 25 -1.27 25.34 2.35
N LEU A 26 -1.25 25.59 1.04
CA LEU A 26 -1.12 24.55 0.02
C LEU A 26 0.20 23.77 0.19
N SER A 27 1.31 24.46 0.47
CA SER A 27 2.60 23.82 0.76
C SER A 27 2.53 22.90 1.99
N CYS A 28 1.84 23.31 3.04
CA CYS A 28 1.65 22.48 4.24
C CYS A 28 0.83 21.22 3.95
N LEU A 29 -0.19 21.31 3.10
CA LEU A 29 -1.00 20.16 2.69
C LEU A 29 -0.24 19.20 1.78
N LYS A 30 0.58 19.72 0.85
CA LYS A 30 1.46 18.90 0.00
C LYS A 30 2.46 18.11 0.85
N LEU A 31 3.08 18.76 1.84
CA LEU A 31 4.00 18.10 2.77
C LEU A 31 3.29 17.06 3.65
N TRP A 32 2.02 17.30 4.02
CA TRP A 32 1.21 16.29 4.69
C TRP A 32 0.95 15.08 3.79
N ALA A 33 0.50 15.30 2.55
CA ALA A 33 0.26 14.21 1.60
C ALA A 33 1.53 13.40 1.32
N GLU A 34 2.70 14.05 1.21
CA GLU A 34 3.98 13.38 1.05
C GLU A 34 4.28 12.47 2.24
N LYS A 35 4.17 12.97 3.47
CA LYS A 35 4.35 12.16 4.69
C LYS A 35 3.42 10.95 4.74
N VAL A 36 2.16 11.15 4.36
CA VAL A 36 1.15 10.08 4.33
C VAL A 36 1.48 9.06 3.25
N ALA A 37 1.88 9.50 2.06
CA ALA A 37 2.25 8.63 0.96
C ALA A 37 3.48 7.78 1.29
N THR A 38 4.52 8.37 1.89
CA THR A 38 5.68 7.64 2.38
C THR A 38 5.29 6.64 3.47
N LYS A 39 4.46 7.04 4.43
CA LYS A 39 4.02 6.15 5.53
C LYS A 39 3.24 4.93 5.04
N PHE A 40 2.51 5.08 3.95
CA PHE A 40 1.70 4.02 3.37
C PHE A 40 2.32 3.36 2.14
N GLU A 41 3.58 3.69 1.83
CA GLU A 41 4.35 3.13 0.72
C GLU A 41 3.56 3.19 -0.61
N LEU A 42 2.93 4.33 -0.85
CA LEU A 42 2.11 4.53 -2.03
C LEU A 42 2.94 4.61 -3.30
N GLN A 43 2.36 4.11 -4.40
CA GLN A 43 2.96 4.25 -5.73
C GLN A 43 2.85 5.69 -6.22
N ALA A 44 3.69 6.05 -7.20
CA ALA A 44 3.73 7.40 -7.76
C ALA A 44 2.36 7.86 -8.33
N SER A 45 1.61 6.96 -8.96
CA SER A 45 0.25 7.22 -9.45
C SER A 45 -0.71 7.58 -8.32
N GLN A 46 -0.69 6.81 -7.24
CA GLN A 46 -1.54 7.00 -6.06
C GLN A 46 -1.19 8.31 -5.33
N PHE A 47 0.09 8.66 -5.26
CA PHE A 47 0.51 9.97 -4.74
C PHE A 47 0.04 11.14 -5.64
N SER A 48 0.05 10.96 -6.95
CA SER A 48 -0.50 11.95 -7.88
C SER A 48 -2.01 12.16 -7.65
N GLU A 49 -2.75 11.10 -7.34
CA GLU A 49 -4.17 11.19 -6.98
C GLU A 49 -4.38 11.98 -5.67
N LEU A 50 -3.56 11.77 -4.65
CA LEU A 50 -3.58 12.58 -3.42
C LEU A 50 -3.30 14.06 -3.71
N SER A 51 -2.36 14.35 -4.60
CA SER A 51 -2.01 15.71 -4.98
C SER A 51 -3.15 16.40 -5.74
N MET A 52 -3.81 15.69 -6.66
CA MET A 52 -4.99 16.20 -7.35
C MET A 52 -6.15 16.45 -6.37
N PHE A 53 -6.30 15.58 -5.37
CA PHE A 53 -7.32 15.73 -4.34
C PHE A 53 -7.12 17.02 -3.51
N ILE A 54 -5.87 17.41 -3.23
CA ILE A 54 -5.57 18.70 -2.58
C ILE A 54 -6.06 19.88 -3.42
N GLU A 55 -5.76 19.88 -4.72
CA GLU A 55 -6.13 20.98 -5.62
C GLU A 55 -7.66 21.11 -5.78
N LEU A 56 -8.38 19.97 -5.84
CA LEU A 56 -9.84 19.93 -5.88
C LEU A 56 -10.48 20.33 -4.53
N GLY A 57 -9.82 19.98 -3.43
CA GLY A 57 -10.27 20.21 -2.07
C GLY A 57 -9.91 21.57 -1.49
N LYS A 58 -9.32 22.49 -2.26
CA LYS A 58 -8.78 23.77 -1.77
C LYS A 58 -9.77 24.66 -1.00
N ASN A 59 -11.07 24.48 -1.22
CA ASN A 59 -12.14 25.23 -0.56
C ASN A 59 -12.64 24.56 0.74
N LEU A 60 -12.16 23.36 1.07
CA LEU A 60 -12.53 22.63 2.27
C LEU A 60 -11.70 23.09 3.47
N ASP A 61 -12.21 22.83 4.67
CA ASP A 61 -11.41 23.01 5.88
C ASP A 61 -10.14 22.14 5.81
N THR A 62 -9.05 22.69 6.37
CA THR A 62 -7.73 22.05 6.37
C THR A 62 -7.73 20.71 7.10
N GLY A 63 -8.44 20.64 8.23
CA GLY A 63 -8.56 19.43 9.03
C GLY A 63 -9.31 18.36 8.25
N ASP A 64 -10.43 18.73 7.66
CA ASP A 64 -11.23 17.85 6.80
C ASP A 64 -10.41 17.33 5.62
N LEU A 65 -9.65 18.20 4.95
CA LEU A 65 -8.82 17.81 3.81
C LEU A 65 -7.70 16.85 4.23
N ARG A 66 -7.04 17.10 5.36
CA ARG A 66 -6.02 16.18 5.91
C ARG A 66 -6.60 14.81 6.24
N MET A 67 -7.79 14.77 6.83
CA MET A 67 -8.50 13.52 7.15
C MET A 67 -8.85 12.74 5.89
N ARG A 68 -9.34 13.41 4.86
CA ARG A 68 -9.68 12.78 3.57
C ARG A 68 -8.45 12.26 2.83
N ILE A 69 -7.34 13.02 2.83
CA ILE A 69 -6.05 12.56 2.29
C ILE A 69 -5.62 11.27 3.00
N TRP A 70 -5.72 11.23 4.32
CA TRP A 70 -5.38 10.04 5.10
C TRP A 70 -6.27 8.83 4.74
N GLN A 71 -7.57 9.03 4.61
CA GLN A 71 -8.53 7.98 4.25
C GLN A 71 -8.27 7.43 2.85
N LEU A 72 -8.03 8.31 1.87
CA LEU A 72 -7.72 7.91 0.50
C LEU A 72 -6.41 7.11 0.44
N ALA A 73 -5.39 7.57 1.15
CA ALA A 73 -4.11 6.89 1.23
C ALA A 73 -4.21 5.52 1.94
N LEU A 74 -5.00 5.41 3.00
CA LEU A 74 -5.30 4.12 3.65
C LEU A 74 -5.99 3.16 2.68
N SER A 75 -6.91 3.67 1.86
CA SER A 75 -7.62 2.89 0.86
C SER A 75 -6.67 2.33 -0.19
N HIS A 76 -5.71 3.12 -0.67
CA HIS A 76 -4.65 2.64 -1.56
C HIS A 76 -3.77 1.58 -0.89
N LYS A 77 -3.37 1.76 0.37
CA LYS A 77 -2.60 0.75 1.09
C LYS A 77 -3.32 -0.59 1.17
N LEU A 78 -4.62 -0.55 1.47
CA LEU A 78 -5.46 -1.76 1.50
C LEU A 78 -5.54 -2.41 0.12
N LEU A 79 -5.73 -1.62 -0.93
CA LEU A 79 -5.77 -2.11 -2.31
C LEU A 79 -4.45 -2.80 -2.69
N ASN A 80 -3.31 -2.16 -2.43
CA ASN A 80 -1.99 -2.73 -2.71
C ASN A 80 -1.80 -4.09 -2.01
N GLY A 81 -2.17 -4.17 -0.73
CA GLY A 81 -2.13 -5.43 0.02
C GLY A 81 -3.06 -6.50 -0.55
N MET A 82 -4.26 -6.13 -1.01
CA MET A 82 -5.18 -7.07 -1.66
C MET A 82 -4.62 -7.58 -3.00
N GLU A 83 -3.98 -6.72 -3.79
CA GLU A 83 -3.34 -7.10 -5.04
C GLU A 83 -2.18 -8.08 -4.80
N GLU A 84 -1.37 -7.85 -3.77
CA GLU A 84 -0.30 -8.77 -3.36
C GLU A 84 -0.87 -10.13 -2.93
N ILE A 85 -1.89 -10.15 -2.07
CA ILE A 85 -2.56 -11.39 -1.65
C ILE A 85 -3.13 -12.13 -2.85
N LYS A 86 -3.75 -11.42 -3.79
CA LYS A 86 -4.29 -12.00 -5.03
C LYS A 86 -3.18 -12.65 -5.86
N ALA A 87 -2.04 -11.98 -6.03
CA ALA A 87 -0.89 -12.53 -6.75
C ALA A 87 -0.35 -13.80 -6.08
N HIS A 88 -0.17 -13.77 -4.75
CA HIS A 88 0.25 -14.95 -3.98
C HIS A 88 -0.76 -16.10 -4.08
N SER A 89 -2.07 -15.81 -4.06
CA SER A 89 -3.11 -16.83 -4.21
C SER A 89 -3.08 -17.51 -5.57
N VAL A 90 -2.86 -16.76 -6.66
CA VAL A 90 -2.73 -17.32 -8.02
C VAL A 90 -1.50 -18.21 -8.11
N ASN A 91 -0.36 -17.76 -7.56
CA ASN A 91 0.87 -18.54 -7.54
C ASN A 91 0.70 -19.85 -6.74
N MET A 92 0.04 -19.79 -5.58
CA MET A 92 -0.25 -20.97 -4.77
C MET A 92 -1.16 -21.95 -5.52
N LYS A 93 -2.20 -21.45 -6.19
CA LYS A 93 -3.09 -22.29 -7.02
C LYS A 93 -2.30 -23.02 -8.12
N ASN A 94 -1.44 -22.30 -8.84
CA ASN A 94 -0.60 -22.88 -9.88
C ASN A 94 0.35 -23.95 -9.32
N ALA A 95 0.95 -23.71 -8.15
CA ALA A 95 1.82 -24.68 -7.49
C ALA A 95 1.07 -25.96 -7.08
N VAL A 96 -0.15 -25.82 -6.55
CA VAL A 96 -1.02 -26.97 -6.19
C VAL A 96 -1.43 -27.76 -7.44
N GLU A 97 -1.78 -27.08 -8.54
CA GLU A 97 -2.12 -27.75 -9.81
C GLU A 97 -0.91 -28.50 -10.40
N LEU A 98 0.28 -27.89 -10.37
CA LEU A 98 1.53 -28.54 -10.80
C LEU A 98 1.85 -29.78 -9.95
N ALA A 99 1.70 -29.68 -8.62
CA ALA A 99 1.89 -30.81 -7.73
C ALA A 99 0.88 -31.94 -8.00
N THR A 100 -0.40 -31.58 -8.18
CA THR A 100 -1.49 -32.53 -8.44
C THR A 100 -1.28 -33.27 -9.77
N THR A 101 -0.93 -32.54 -10.83
CA THR A 101 -0.62 -33.12 -12.15
C THR A 101 0.64 -33.98 -12.12
N GLY A 102 1.68 -33.56 -11.40
CA GLY A 102 2.89 -34.35 -11.17
C GLY A 102 2.61 -35.68 -10.45
N ILE A 103 1.76 -35.65 -9.42
CA ILE A 103 1.35 -36.85 -8.68
C ILE A 103 0.54 -37.79 -9.59
N ARG A 104 -0.48 -37.28 -10.29
CA ARG A 104 -1.33 -38.10 -11.16
C ARG A 104 -0.56 -38.69 -12.35
N SER A 105 0.41 -37.96 -12.91
CA SER A 105 1.19 -38.45 -14.06
C SER A 105 2.24 -39.49 -13.68
N ARG A 106 2.84 -39.39 -12.48
CA ARG A 106 3.88 -40.32 -12.02
C ARG A 106 3.34 -41.53 -11.28
N PHE A 107 2.18 -41.40 -10.64
CA PHE A 107 1.56 -42.45 -9.85
C PHE A 107 0.19 -42.80 -10.43
N GLN A 108 -0.04 -44.07 -10.76
CA GLN A 108 -1.37 -44.58 -11.15
C GLN A 108 -2.26 -44.71 -9.92
N LEU A 109 -2.53 -43.60 -9.24
CA LEU A 109 -3.36 -43.58 -8.04
C LEU A 109 -4.84 -43.69 -8.41
N SER A 110 -5.59 -44.47 -7.65
CA SER A 110 -7.05 -44.39 -7.65
C SER A 110 -7.53 -43.00 -7.20
N ALA A 111 -8.80 -42.70 -7.44
CA ALA A 111 -9.40 -41.44 -7.02
C ALA A 111 -9.31 -41.22 -5.48
N ASP A 112 -9.50 -42.29 -4.70
CA ASP A 112 -9.41 -42.23 -3.24
C ASP A 112 -7.99 -41.95 -2.76
N GLN A 113 -7.00 -42.67 -3.30
CA GLN A 113 -5.58 -42.45 -2.99
C GLN A 113 -5.12 -41.04 -3.38
N THR A 114 -5.58 -40.53 -4.53
CA THR A 114 -5.29 -39.15 -4.96
C THR A 114 -5.85 -38.15 -3.95
N SER A 115 -7.09 -38.34 -3.48
CA SER A 115 -7.72 -37.49 -2.47
C SER A 115 -6.94 -37.49 -1.16
N GLN A 116 -6.53 -38.67 -0.66
CA GLN A 116 -5.73 -38.78 0.57
C GLN A 116 -4.37 -38.07 0.44
N VAL A 117 -3.67 -38.26 -0.68
CA VAL A 117 -2.38 -37.60 -0.92
C VAL A 117 -2.55 -36.07 -0.98
N LEU A 118 -3.62 -35.56 -1.59
CA LEU A 118 -3.91 -34.13 -1.61
C LEU A 118 -4.22 -33.57 -0.22
N ILE A 119 -5.00 -34.30 0.59
CA ILE A 119 -5.29 -33.92 1.99
C ILE A 119 -3.99 -33.84 2.80
N ILE A 120 -3.14 -34.87 2.73
CA ILE A 120 -1.85 -34.88 3.43
C ILE A 120 -0.94 -33.75 2.95
N SER A 121 -0.89 -33.50 1.64
CA SER A 121 -0.08 -32.42 1.06
C SER A 121 -0.55 -31.05 1.51
N ARG A 122 -1.87 -30.83 1.56
CA ARG A 122 -2.46 -29.61 2.10
C ARG A 122 -2.09 -29.41 3.57
N ASP A 123 -2.20 -30.45 4.38
CA ASP A 123 -1.87 -30.39 5.81
C ASP A 123 -0.38 -30.06 6.02
N LEU A 124 0.52 -30.63 5.20
CA LEU A 124 1.95 -30.31 5.24
C LEU A 124 2.25 -28.85 4.89
N ILE A 125 1.52 -28.29 3.92
CA ILE A 125 1.71 -26.91 3.46
C ILE A 125 1.09 -25.89 4.43
N MET A 126 -0.09 -26.17 4.97
CA MET A 126 -0.85 -25.20 5.76
C MET A 126 -0.68 -25.34 7.27
N GLN A 127 -0.35 -26.54 7.78
CA GLN A 127 -0.27 -26.82 9.21
C GLN A 127 0.90 -27.78 9.51
N ALA A 128 2.12 -27.32 9.22
CA ALA A 128 3.35 -28.03 9.53
C ALA A 128 3.41 -28.42 11.03
N GLY A 129 3.09 -29.67 11.36
CA GLY A 129 3.09 -30.20 12.73
C GLY A 129 1.90 -31.09 13.10
N GLN A 130 0.75 -30.99 12.42
CA GLN A 130 -0.41 -31.85 12.72
C GLN A 130 -0.32 -33.26 12.15
N THR A 131 0.60 -33.51 11.20
CA THR A 131 0.86 -34.85 10.66
C THR A 131 1.55 -35.80 11.63
N LYS A 132 2.05 -35.32 12.80
CA LYS A 132 2.67 -36.16 13.83
C LYS A 132 1.77 -37.32 14.27
N TYR A 133 0.45 -37.10 14.35
CA TYR A 133 -0.50 -38.15 14.75
C TYR A 133 -0.84 -39.13 13.61
N LYS A 134 -0.61 -38.75 12.35
CA LYS A 134 -0.86 -39.65 11.21
C LYS A 134 0.20 -40.75 11.09
N ALA A 135 1.36 -40.61 11.76
CA ALA A 135 2.43 -41.61 11.79
C ALA A 135 2.29 -42.67 12.91
N LEU A 136 1.25 -42.58 13.76
CA LEU A 136 1.02 -43.52 14.88
C LEU A 136 0.94 -45.00 14.47
N HIS A 137 0.59 -45.29 13.22
CA HIS A 137 0.53 -46.65 12.69
C HIS A 137 1.90 -47.28 12.40
N VAL A 138 2.98 -46.50 12.37
CA VAL A 138 4.35 -47.00 12.13
C VAL A 138 4.99 -47.55 13.41
N ASP A 139 4.53 -47.11 14.59
CA ASP A 139 5.05 -47.55 15.90
C ASP A 139 4.34 -48.79 16.47
N VAL A 140 3.36 -49.35 15.77
CA VAL A 140 2.76 -50.64 16.17
C VAL A 140 3.68 -51.76 15.70
N LYS A 141 4.64 -52.14 16.55
CA LYS A 141 5.36 -53.41 16.40
C LYS A 141 4.35 -54.56 16.48
N VAL A 142 4.30 -55.35 15.41
CA VAL A 142 3.66 -56.69 15.37
C VAL A 142 4.43 -57.65 16.28
#